data_AF-A0A3P8WP52-F1
#
_entry.id   AF-A0A3P8WP52-F1
#
_cell.length_a   1.000
_cell.length_b   1.000
_cell.length_c   1.000
_cell.angle_alpha   90.00
_cell.angle_beta   90.00
_cell.angle_gamma   90.00
#
_symmetry.space_group_name_H-M   'P 1'
#
loop_
_entity.id
_entity.type
_entity.pdbx_description
1 polymer ?
#
loop_
_entity_poly.entity_id
_entity_poly.type
_entity_poly.pdbx_seq_one_letter_code
_entity_poly.pdbx_strand_id
1 'polypeptide(L)' 'YSSFSLALILLCSLTLCCRSRRDTCNFDKEFTKMAVDLTPTDKLVIMNLDQDDFLGFSFTNSEYEAPAN' A
#
# COMPACT_ATOMS: atom_id res chain seq x y z
N TYR A 1 -20.29 23.18 26.39
CA TYR A 1 -20.18 21.70 26.41
C TYR A 1 -20.60 21.00 25.11
N SER A 2 -21.39 21.62 24.21
CA SER A 2 -21.96 20.89 23.06
C SER A 2 -21.07 20.90 21.79
N SER A 3 -20.55 22.05 21.38
CA SER A 3 -19.87 22.18 20.07
C SER A 3 -18.41 21.70 20.05
N PHE A 4 -17.66 21.94 21.13
CA PHE A 4 -16.26 21.52 21.26
C PHE A 4 -16.10 19.99 21.35
N SER A 5 -17.06 19.32 22.02
CA SER A 5 -17.06 17.85 22.14
C SER A 5 -17.36 17.18 20.79
N LEU A 6 -18.34 17.70 20.04
CA LEU A 6 -18.66 17.22 18.69
C LEU A 6 -17.52 17.44 17.70
N ALA A 7 -16.84 18.60 17.77
CA ALA A 7 -15.66 18.86 16.94
C ALA A 7 -14.52 17.88 17.25
N LEU A 8 -14.30 17.54 18.53
CA LEU A 8 -13.29 16.57 18.94
C LEU A 8 -13.63 15.12 18.53
N ILE A 9 -14.90 14.73 18.60
CA ILE A 9 -15.39 13.44 18.11
C ILE A 9 -15.24 13.35 16.58
N LEU A 10 -15.62 14.40 15.86
CA LEU A 10 -15.48 14.48 14.41
C LEU A 10 -13.99 14.49 13.99
N LEU A 11 -13.13 15.21 14.71
CA LEU A 11 -11.67 15.16 14.53
C LEU A 11 -11.12 13.75 14.77
N CYS A 12 -11.60 13.03 15.79
CA CYS A 12 -11.18 11.66 16.09
C CYS A 12 -11.63 10.66 15.03
N SER A 13 -12.80 10.88 14.40
CA SER A 13 -13.29 10.11 13.24
C SER A 13 -12.63 10.50 11.91
N LEU A 14 -12.06 11.71 11.81
CA LEU A 14 -11.36 12.21 10.62
C LEU A 14 -9.85 12.00 10.67
N THR A 15 -9.30 11.62 11.83
CA THR A 15 -7.89 11.26 11.94
C THR A 15 -7.71 9.86 11.36
N LEU A 16 -6.80 9.70 10.39
CA LEU A 16 -6.46 8.41 9.80
C LEU A 16 -6.02 7.46 10.93
N CYS A 17 -6.89 6.53 11.32
CA CYS A 17 -6.60 5.56 12.35
C CYS A 17 -5.46 4.69 11.82
N CYS A 18 -4.26 4.86 12.37
CA CYS A 18 -3.09 4.05 12.04
C CYS A 18 -2.48 3.60 13.36
N ARG A 19 -2.98 2.46 13.87
CA ARG A 19 -2.63 1.93 15.19
C ARG A 19 -1.26 1.27 15.21
N SER A 20 -0.74 0.88 14.05
CA SER A 20 0.58 0.24 13.90
C SER A 20 1.11 0.41 12.48
N ARG A 21 2.42 0.18 12.26
CA ARG A 21 3.05 0.24 10.92
C ARG A 21 2.44 -0.72 9.89
N ARG A 22 1.71 -1.75 10.35
CA ARG A 22 1.05 -2.75 9.51
C ARG A 22 -0.47 -2.66 9.57
N ASP A 23 -1.02 -1.58 10.14
CA ASP A 23 -2.47 -1.42 10.23
C ASP A 23 -3.07 -1.20 8.84
N THR A 24 -4.05 -2.03 8.49
CA THR A 24 -4.72 -1.99 7.20
C THR A 24 -6.17 -1.53 7.33
N CYS A 25 -6.58 -0.94 8.46
CA CYS A 25 -7.99 -0.61 8.70
C CYS A 25 -8.61 0.40 7.72
N ASN A 26 -7.76 1.14 6.99
CA ASN A 26 -8.18 2.10 5.95
C ASN A 26 -8.31 1.44 4.56
N PHE A 27 -8.04 0.14 4.45
CA PHE A 27 -8.16 -0.65 3.22
C PHE A 27 -9.35 -1.61 3.33
N ASP A 28 -9.93 -1.98 2.19
CA ASP A 28 -11.02 -2.96 2.15
C ASP A 28 -10.54 -4.32 2.67
N LYS A 29 -11.31 -4.91 3.58
CA LYS A 29 -11.00 -6.20 4.20
C LYS A 29 -11.06 -7.36 3.22
N GLU A 30 -11.79 -7.22 2.10
CA GLU A 30 -11.77 -8.22 1.02
C GLU A 30 -10.33 -8.43 0.54
N PHE A 31 -9.58 -7.34 0.33
CA PHE A 31 -8.20 -7.42 -0.15
C PHE A 31 -7.20 -7.84 0.93
N THR A 32 -7.36 -7.35 2.16
CA THR A 32 -6.39 -7.61 3.24
C THR A 32 -6.49 -9.01 3.85
N LYS A 33 -7.59 -9.74 3.58
CA LYS A 33 -7.79 -11.12 4.03
C LYS A 33 -7.26 -12.16 3.04
N MET A 34 -7.06 -11.79 1.78
CA MET A 34 -6.49 -12.70 0.79
C MET A 34 -5.03 -13.00 1.13
N ALA A 35 -4.58 -14.20 0.75
CA ALA A 35 -3.17 -14.54 0.85
C ALA A 35 -2.34 -13.62 -0.06
N VAL A 36 -1.15 -13.24 0.40
CA VAL A 36 -0.20 -12.48 -0.41
C VAL A 36 0.50 -13.47 -1.33
N ASP A 37 -0.05 -13.63 -2.54
CA ASP A 37 0.49 -14.52 -3.56
C ASP A 37 0.54 -13.84 -4.92
N LEU A 38 1.46 -14.27 -5.77
CA LEU A 38 1.56 -13.80 -7.15
C LEU A 38 0.84 -14.80 -8.05
N THR A 39 -0.07 -14.30 -8.89
CA THR A 39 -0.71 -15.14 -9.90
C THR A 39 0.37 -15.81 -10.77
N PRO A 40 0.39 -17.15 -10.86
CA PRO A 40 1.35 -17.85 -11.69
C PRO A 40 1.27 -17.38 -13.14
N THR A 41 2.43 -17.03 -13.72
CA THR A 41 2.49 -16.56 -15.11
C THR A 41 2.75 -17.71 -16.07
N ASP A 42 2.14 -17.66 -17.26
CA ASP A 42 2.42 -18.60 -18.34
C ASP A 42 3.78 -18.31 -19.00
N LYS A 43 4.66 -19.32 -19.02
CA LYS A 43 6.00 -19.21 -19.61
C LYS A 43 5.96 -18.86 -21.09
N LEU A 44 4.99 -19.37 -21.84
CA LEU A 44 4.86 -19.06 -23.27
C LEU A 44 4.45 -17.61 -23.48
N VAL A 45 3.62 -17.06 -22.59
CA VAL A 45 3.29 -15.62 -22.64
C VAL A 45 4.55 -14.81 -22.39
N ILE A 46 5.31 -15.11 -21.33
CA ILE A 46 6.56 -14.40 -21.00
C ILE A 46 7.57 -14.46 -22.15
N MET A 47 7.78 -15.65 -22.74
CA MET A 47 8.77 -15.85 -23.81
C MET A 47 8.43 -15.09 -25.10
N ASN A 48 7.16 -14.77 -25.33
CA ASN A 48 6.70 -14.05 -26.51
C ASN A 48 6.61 -12.53 -26.30
N LEU A 49 6.92 -12.03 -25.10
CA LEU A 49 6.99 -10.60 -24.83
C LEU A 49 8.33 -10.04 -25.33
N ASP A 50 8.28 -8.92 -26.03
CA ASP A 50 9.46 -8.12 -26.31
C ASP A 50 10.00 -7.55 -24.99
N GLN A 51 11.25 -7.89 -24.65
CA GLN A 51 11.88 -7.41 -23.41
C GLN A 51 12.45 -6.00 -23.57
N ASP A 52 12.68 -5.55 -24.81
CA ASP A 52 13.26 -4.24 -25.06
C ASP A 52 12.27 -3.10 -24.74
N ASP A 53 10.96 -3.40 -24.75
CA ASP A 53 9.89 -2.49 -24.30
C ASP A 53 10.04 -2.06 -22.82
N PHE A 54 10.79 -2.81 -22.03
CA PHE A 54 11.04 -2.54 -20.61
C PHE A 54 12.44 -1.97 -20.32
N LEU A 55 13.20 -1.59 -21.36
CA LEU A 55 14.48 -0.91 -21.18
C LEU A 55 14.29 0.41 -20.42
N GLY A 56 15.13 0.63 -19.40
CA GLY A 56 15.01 1.80 -18.53
C GLY A 56 13.96 1.69 -17.43
N PHE A 57 13.28 0.54 -17.27
CA PHE A 57 12.31 0.33 -16.18
C PHE A 57 12.93 0.36 -14.78
N SER A 58 14.19 -0.07 -14.64
CA SER A 58 14.87 -0.16 -13.35
C SER A 58 15.16 1.24 -12.78
N PHE A 59 14.57 1.55 -11.63
CA PHE A 59 14.80 2.79 -10.88
C PHE A 59 15.04 2.47 -9.39
N THR A 60 15.96 3.17 -8.75
CA THR A 60 16.18 3.13 -7.30
C THR A 60 16.33 4.56 -6.81
N ASN A 61 15.62 4.93 -5.74
CA ASN A 61 15.71 6.27 -5.16
C ASN A 61 17.01 6.43 -4.37
N SER A 62 17.92 7.31 -4.84
CA SER A 62 19.21 7.61 -4.17
C SER A 62 19.04 8.30 -2.82
N GLU A 63 17.95 9.04 -2.63
CA GLU A 63 17.67 9.82 -1.42
C GLU A 63 16.95 9.02 -0.34
N TYR A 64 16.72 7.72 -0.58
CA TYR A 64 15.99 6.89 0.38
C TYR A 64 16.90 6.44 1.53
N GLU A 65 16.67 7.01 2.71
CA GLU A 65 17.22 6.50 3.97
C GLU A 65 16.20 5.60 4.67
N ALA A 66 16.55 4.32 4.86
CA ALA A 66 15.70 3.38 5.56
C ALA A 66 15.58 3.77 7.05
N PRO A 67 14.37 3.73 7.65
CA PRO A 67 14.22 4.00 9.08
C PRO A 67 14.97 2.94 9.90
N ALA A 68 15.67 3.38 10.95
CA ALA A 68 16.34 2.47 11.88
C ALA A 68 15.31 1.52 12.53
N ASN A 69 15.66 0.23 12.59
CA ASN A 69 14.83 -0.83 13.21
C ASN A 69 14.72 -0.67 14.72
#